data_AF-A0A1Y3WWD8-F1
#
_entry.id   AF-A0A1Y3WWD8-F1
#
_cell.length_a   1.000
_cell.length_b   1.000
_cell.length_c   1.000
_cell.angle_alpha   90.00
_cell.angle_beta   90.00
_cell.angle_gamma   90.00
#
_symmetry.space_group_name_H-M   'P 1'
#
loop_
_entity.id
_entity.type
_entity.pdbx_description
1 polymer ?
#
loop_
_entity_poly.entity_id
_entity_poly.type
_entity_poly.pdbx_seq_one_letter_code
_entity_poly.pdbx_strand_id
1 'polypeptide(L)' 'MEEFRQIMETFAASGWELIAVPAQAWLEGRSDPAALTAALQQADKECGSCGCRLDPLYKRALALIAEGKAAL' A
#
# COMPACT_ATOMS: atom_id res chain seq x y z
N MET A 1 -6.78 4.47 -9.72
CA MET A 1 -7.19 5.69 -9.02
C MET A 1 -8.04 5.36 -7.81
N GLU A 2 -9.36 5.23 -7.94
CA GLU A 2 -10.25 4.98 -6.79
C GLU A 2 -9.87 3.70 -6.01
N GLU A 3 -9.60 2.61 -6.71
CA GLU A 3 -9.16 1.35 -6.08
C GLU A 3 -7.85 1.51 -5.29
N PHE A 4 -6.84 2.17 -5.86
CA PHE A 4 -5.56 2.36 -5.19
C PHE A 4 -5.73 3.21 -3.93
N ARG A 5 -6.54 4.27 -4.02
CA ARG A 5 -6.87 5.11 -2.88
C ARG A 5 -7.56 4.32 -1.75
N GLN A 6 -8.55 3.49 -2.07
CA GLN A 6 -9.24 2.65 -1.09
C GLN A 6 -8.30 1.66 -0.39
N ILE A 7 -7.33 1.12 -1.13
CA ILE A 7 -6.26 0.27 -0.56
C ILE A 7 -5.38 1.10 0.39
N MET A 8 -4.99 2.31 0.02
CA MET A 8 -4.20 3.19 0.91
C MET A 8 -4.98 3.58 2.17
N GLU A 9 -6.27 3.87 2.07
CA GLU A 9 -7.14 4.13 3.23
C GLU A 9 -7.20 2.91 4.16
N THR A 10 -7.29 1.71 3.59
CA THR A 10 -7.26 0.45 4.35
C THR A 10 -5.93 0.24 5.08
N PHE A 11 -4.80 0.53 4.42
CA PHE A 11 -3.48 0.43 5.03
C PHE A 11 -3.25 1.49 6.11
N ALA A 12 -3.65 2.74 5.88
CA ALA A 12 -3.58 3.81 6.88
C ALA A 12 -4.39 3.47 8.14
N ALA A 13 -5.53 2.80 7.98
CA ALA A 13 -6.36 2.33 9.10
C ALA A 13 -5.90 1.01 9.74
N SER A 14 -4.83 0.36 9.24
CA SER A 14 -4.41 -0.96 9.73
C SER A 14 -3.75 -0.94 11.11
N GLY A 15 -3.25 0.23 11.55
CA GLY A 15 -2.46 0.36 12.77
C GLY A 15 -1.05 -0.22 12.70
N TRP A 16 -0.63 -0.79 11.56
CA TRP A 16 0.71 -1.31 11.36
C TRP A 16 1.60 -0.27 10.70
N GLU A 17 2.48 0.37 11.47
CA GLU A 17 3.30 1.52 11.02
C GLU A 17 4.05 1.27 9.71
N LEU A 18 4.52 0.03 9.49
CA LEU A 18 5.25 -0.36 8.28
C LEU A 18 4.49 -0.03 6.99
N ILE A 19 3.16 -0.14 6.99
CA ILE A 19 2.32 0.20 5.84
C ILE A 19 1.42 1.43 6.07
N ALA A 20 1.01 1.69 7.31
CA ALA A 20 0.11 2.79 7.64
C ALA A 20 0.74 4.17 7.35
N VAL A 21 2.00 4.36 7.75
CA VAL A 21 2.72 5.63 7.54
C VAL A 21 2.92 5.95 6.05
N PRO A 22 3.48 5.05 5.22
CA PRO A 22 3.66 5.35 3.80
C PRO A 22 2.32 5.49 3.05
N ALA A 23 1.28 4.74 3.42
CA ALA A 23 -0.05 4.90 2.84
C ALA A 23 -0.67 6.25 3.16
N GLN A 24 -0.56 6.71 4.41
CA GLN A 24 -1.01 8.04 4.81
C GLN A 24 -0.24 9.15 4.08
N ALA A 25 1.08 9.01 3.94
CA ALA A 25 1.87 9.97 3.16
C ALA A 25 1.40 10.05 1.70
N TRP A 26 0.98 8.93 1.09
CA TRP A 26 0.40 8.92 -0.25
C TRP A 26 -0.94 9.64 -0.32
N LEU A 27 -1.84 9.38 0.63
CA LEU A 27 -3.15 10.04 0.71
C LEU A 27 -3.03 11.57 0.85
N GLU A 28 -1.96 12.04 1.48
CA GLU A 28 -1.68 13.46 1.68
C GLU A 28 -0.86 14.09 0.55
N GLY A 29 -0.51 13.34 -0.50
CA GLY A 29 0.31 13.83 -1.62
C GLY A 29 1.78 14.07 -1.26
N ARG A 30 2.26 13.48 -0.15
CA ARG A 30 3.63 13.61 0.37
C ARG A 30 4.46 12.32 0.22
N SER A 31 3.94 11.33 -0.50
CA SER A 31 4.60 10.03 -0.66
C SER A 31 5.85 10.11 -1.53
N ASP A 32 6.90 9.43 -1.09
CA ASP A 32 7.98 8.98 -1.96
C ASP A 32 7.57 7.63 -2.60
N PRO A 33 7.40 7.56 -3.94
CA PRO A 33 7.02 6.33 -4.63
C PRO A 33 7.95 5.15 -4.37
N ALA A 34 9.25 5.39 -4.19
CA ALA A 34 10.21 4.33 -3.91
C ALA A 34 10.02 3.77 -2.50
N ALA A 35 9.82 4.65 -1.51
CA ALA A 35 9.56 4.26 -0.13
C ALA A 35 8.24 3.48 0.02
N LEU A 36 7.16 3.94 -0.63
CA LEU A 36 5.87 3.24 -0.64
C LEU A 36 5.99 1.84 -1.26
N THR A 37 6.69 1.73 -2.39
CA THR A 37 6.90 0.44 -3.07
C THR A 37 7.70 -0.52 -2.18
N ALA A 38 8.77 -0.05 -1.55
CA ALA A 38 9.58 -0.85 -0.64
C ALA A 38 8.78 -1.34 0.58
N ALA A 39 7.95 -0.46 1.17
CA ALA A 39 7.07 -0.82 2.27
C ALA A 39 6.05 -1.89 1.88
N LEU A 40 5.44 -1.78 0.69
CA LEU A 40 4.52 -2.79 0.15
C LEU A 40 5.18 -4.15 -0.06
N GLN A 41 6.40 -4.17 -0.61
CA GLN A 41 7.17 -5.40 -0.79
C GLN A 41 7.53 -6.06 0.54
N GLN A 42 7.94 -5.27 1.53
CA GLN A 42 8.23 -5.77 2.86
C GLN A 42 6.97 -6.30 3.55
N ALA A 43 5.85 -5.58 3.43
CA ALA A 43 4.56 -5.99 3.98
C ALA A 43 4.06 -7.32 3.37
N ASP A 44 4.20 -7.48 2.05
CA ASP A 44 3.89 -8.72 1.35
C ASP A 44 4.78 -9.88 1.78
N LYS A 45 6.07 -9.62 2.02
CA LYS A 45 6.98 -10.63 2.54
C LYS A 45 6.62 -11.09 3.96
N GLU A 46 6.18 -10.18 4.82
CA GLU A 46 5.88 -10.48 6.24
C GLU A 46 4.47 -11.02 6.47
N CYS A 47 3.45 -10.52 5.76
CA CYS A 47 2.05 -10.96 5.92
C CYS A 47 1.30 -11.18 4.60
N GLY A 48 1.98 -11.24 3.45
CA GLY A 48 1.37 -11.56 2.15
C GLY A 48 1.13 -13.06 1.94
N SER A 49 1.06 -13.85 3.00
CA SER A 49 0.59 -15.24 2.97
C SER A 49 -0.05 -15.66 4.29
N CYS A 50 -0.39 -14.69 5.15
CA CYS A 50 -0.93 -14.93 6.49
C CYS A 50 -2.45 -15.15 6.48
N GLY A 51 -3.12 -14.96 5.32
CA GLY A 51 -4.57 -15.13 5.17
C GLY A 51 -5.40 -13.98 5.78
N CYS A 52 -4.76 -12.89 6.22
CA CYS A 52 -5.47 -11.72 6.71
C CYS A 52 -6.06 -10.90 5.54
N ARG A 53 -6.94 -9.95 5.86
CA ARG A 53 -7.56 -9.07 4.85
C ARG A 53 -6.55 -8.24 4.05
N LEU A 54 -5.37 -7.95 4.60
CA LEU A 54 -4.35 -7.12 3.96
C LEU A 54 -3.49 -7.89 2.95
N ASP A 55 -3.40 -9.22 3.09
CA ASP A 55 -2.59 -10.11 2.24
C ASP A 55 -2.77 -9.86 0.73
N PRO A 56 -4.01 -9.92 0.18
CA PRO A 56 -4.20 -9.68 -1.25
C PRO A 56 -3.94 -8.21 -1.65
N LEU A 57 -4.02 -7.27 -0.71
CA LEU A 57 -3.94 -5.84 -1.00
C LEU A 57 -2.52 -5.40 -1.31
N TYR A 58 -1.49 -6.00 -0.71
CA TYR A 58 -0.10 -5.64 -0.99
C TYR A 58 0.25 -5.89 -2.46
N LYS A 59 -0.06 -7.10 -2.94
CA LYS A 59 0.14 -7.51 -4.34
C LYS A 59 -0.69 -6.65 -5.28
N ARG A 60 -1.93 -6.33 -4.90
CA ARG A 60 -2.79 -5.48 -5.72
C ARG A 60 -2.27 -4.06 -5.84
N ALA A 61 -1.82 -3.46 -4.74
CA ALA A 61 -1.19 -2.14 -4.75
C ALA A 61 0.07 -2.12 -5.62
N LEU A 62 0.94 -3.13 -5.52
CA LEU A 62 2.13 -3.26 -6.36
C LEU A 62 1.78 -3.37 -7.85
N ALA A 63 0.75 -4.16 -8.20
CA ALA A 63 0.27 -4.27 -9.57
C ALA A 63 -0.26 -2.91 -10.10
N LEU A 64 -1.05 -2.20 -9.30
CA LEU A 64 -1.58 -0.88 -9.68
C LEU A 64 -0.47 0.17 -9.87
N ILE A 65 0.61 0.11 -9.08
CA ILE A 65 1.81 0.94 -9.29
C ILE A 65 2.46 0.60 -10.62
N ALA A 66 2.68 -0.69 -10.92
CA ALA A 66 3.27 -1.14 -12.18
C ALA A 66 2.41 -0.80 -13.41
N GLU A 67 1.09 -0.76 -13.26
CA GLU A 67 0.12 -0.34 -14.27
C GLU A 67 0.02 1.19 -14.43
N GLY A 68 0.71 1.98 -13.60
CA GLY A 68 0.64 3.45 -13.61
C GLY A 68 -0.69 4.01 -13.09
N LYS A 69 -1.47 3.22 -12.34
CA LYS A 69 -2.81 3.57 -11.83
C LYS A 69 -2.81 4.12 -10.40
N ALA A 70 -1.65 4.54 -9.92
CA ALA A 70 -1.38 5.00 -8.55
C ALA A 70 -1.02 6.51 -8.46
N ALA A 71 -1.14 7.28 -9.53
CA ALA A 71 -0.80 8.71 -9.56
C ALA A 71 -2.03 9.60 -9.36
N LEU A 72 -2.04 10.47 -8.33
CA LEU A 72 -3.12 11.44 -8.02
C LEU A 72 -3.50 12.34 -9.20
#